data_AF-A0A838UJ81-F1
#
_entry.id   AF-A0A838UJ81-F1
#
_cell.length_a   1.000
_cell.length_b   1.000
_cell.length_c   1.000
_cell.angle_alpha   90.00
_cell.angle_beta   90.00
_cell.angle_gamma   90.00
#
_symmetry.space_group_name_H-M   'P 1'
#
loop_
_entity.id
_entity.type
_entity.pdbx_description
1 polymer ?
#
loop_
_entity_poly.entity_id
_entity_poly.type
_entity_poly.pdbx_seq_one_letter_code
_entity_poly.pdbx_strand_id
1 'polypeptide(L)'
;SGDVSCLASPVSGAGVAAGRFEQMFLGAHARGLATPDEWAKDAWDTLARQNQSIIKNGEVLQGAEANLGELRAQAKELAGKRLTLLQRLQVAD
;
A
#
# COMPACT_ATOMS: atom_id res chain seq x y z
N SER A 1 -3.50 -29.85 -1.49
CA SER A 1 -3.08 -28.60 -0.85
C SER A 1 -3.35 -27.47 -1.80
N GLY A 2 -4.32 -26.61 -1.48
CA GLY A 2 -4.75 -25.53 -2.36
C GLY A 2 -3.87 -24.31 -2.20
N ASP A 3 -3.05 -24.03 -3.21
CA ASP A 3 -2.43 -22.74 -3.42
C ASP A 3 -3.53 -21.70 -3.67
N VAL A 4 -3.78 -20.85 -2.68
CA VAL A 4 -4.67 -19.69 -2.82
C VAL A 4 -3.90 -18.59 -3.56
N SER A 5 -3.78 -18.78 -4.87
CA SER A 5 -3.16 -17.82 -5.81
C SER A 5 -4.18 -16.82 -6.38
N CYS A 6 -5.37 -16.74 -5.80
CA CYS A 6 -6.37 -15.74 -6.14
C CYS A 6 -6.86 -15.02 -4.88
N LEU A 7 -6.22 -13.89 -4.55
CA LEU A 7 -6.93 -12.80 -3.89
C LEU A 7 -7.47 -11.84 -4.95
N ALA A 8 -8.21 -12.40 -5.91
CA ALA A 8 -9.28 -11.67 -6.56
C ALA A 8 -10.48 -11.72 -5.61
N SER A 9 -10.67 -10.68 -4.80
CA SER A 9 -11.92 -10.47 -4.07
C SER A 9 -12.74 -9.42 -4.82
N PRO A 10 -13.85 -9.79 -5.47
CA PRO A 10 -14.76 -8.85 -6.13
C PRO A 10 -15.78 -8.34 -5.09
N VAL A 11 -15.53 -7.21 -4.44
CA VAL A 11 -16.46 -6.54 -3.51
C VAL A 11 -16.03 -5.06 -3.45
N SER A 12 -16.75 -3.99 -3.80
CA SER A 12 -18.13 -3.74 -4.23
C SER A 12 -18.16 -2.35 -4.88
N GLY A 13 -19.09 -2.11 -5.81
CA GLY A 13 -19.48 -0.75 -6.16
C GLY A 13 -19.93 0.03 -4.91
N ALA A 14 -19.50 1.30 -4.81
CA ALA A 14 -19.91 2.27 -3.79
C ALA A 14 -19.36 2.10 -2.34
N GLY A 15 -18.09 1.72 -2.19
CA GLY A 15 -17.31 1.97 -0.97
C GLY A 15 -15.83 1.98 -1.33
N VAL A 16 -15.07 3.02 -0.94
CA VAL A 16 -13.67 3.21 -1.36
C VAL A 16 -12.85 1.95 -1.08
N ALA A 17 -12.49 1.21 -2.12
CA ALA A 17 -11.69 -0.01 -2.01
C ALA A 17 -10.26 0.39 -1.62
N ALA A 18 -9.93 0.32 -0.34
CA ALA A 18 -8.55 0.45 0.09
C ALA A 18 -7.79 -0.81 -0.33
N GLY A 19 -6.84 -0.68 -1.25
CA GLY A 19 -5.97 -1.80 -1.65
C GLY A 19 -5.23 -2.36 -0.43
N ARG A 20 -4.83 -3.65 -0.44
CA ARG A 20 -4.08 -4.30 0.67
C ARG A 20 -2.91 -3.43 1.17
N PHE A 21 -2.15 -2.85 0.25
CA PHE A 21 -1.02 -2.00 0.59
C PHE A 21 -1.46 -0.66 1.22
N GLU A 22 -2.57 -0.07 0.74
CA GLU A 22 -3.13 1.12 1.37
C GLU A 22 -3.55 0.87 2.82
N GLN A 23 -4.17 -0.29 3.11
CA GLN A 23 -4.47 -0.68 4.49
C GLN A 23 -3.21 -0.81 5.35
N MET A 24 -2.13 -1.40 4.80
CA MET A 24 -0.85 -1.49 5.50
C MET A 24 -0.25 -0.10 5.75
N PHE A 25 -0.30 0.81 4.78
CA PHE A 25 0.20 2.19 4.92
C PHE A 25 -0.61 2.99 5.95
N LEU A 26 -1.95 2.86 5.94
CA LEU A 26 -2.81 3.48 6.93
C LEU A 26 -2.53 2.93 8.34
N GLY A 27 -2.30 1.62 8.46
CA GLY A 27 -1.88 1.00 9.72
C GLY A 27 -0.52 1.51 10.20
N ALA A 28 0.46 1.65 9.30
CA ALA A 28 1.77 2.24 9.58
C ALA A 28 1.64 3.69 10.07
N HIS A 29 0.83 4.50 9.40
CA HIS A 29 0.53 5.86 9.80
C HIS A 29 -0.14 5.93 11.18
N ALA A 30 -1.11 5.05 11.45
CA ALA A 30 -1.78 4.98 12.75
C ALA A 30 -0.83 4.62 13.90
N ARG A 31 0.30 3.96 13.62
CA ARG A 31 1.38 3.69 14.58
C ARG A 31 2.36 4.86 14.77
N GLY A 32 2.17 5.97 14.06
CA GLY A 32 2.97 7.18 14.19
C GLY A 32 4.02 7.40 13.10
N LEU A 33 4.06 6.57 12.07
CA LEU A 33 4.95 6.80 10.92
C LEU A 33 4.43 7.99 10.11
N ALA A 34 5.29 8.98 9.86
CA ALA A 34 4.86 10.28 9.32
C ALA A 34 4.96 10.33 7.80
N THR A 35 5.92 9.61 7.21
CA THR A 35 6.25 9.75 5.80
C THR A 35 5.82 8.54 4.96
N PRO A 36 5.49 8.76 3.67
CA PRO A 36 5.18 7.66 2.75
C PRO A 36 6.31 6.64 2.61
N ASP A 37 7.57 7.09 2.70
CA ASP A 37 8.73 6.20 2.62
C ASP A 37 8.84 5.28 3.85
N GLU A 38 8.47 5.77 5.03
CA GLU A 38 8.37 4.94 6.24
C GLU A 38 7.24 3.91 6.14
N TRP A 39 6.07 4.31 5.60
CA TRP A 39 4.95 3.39 5.39
C TRP A 39 5.32 2.26 4.42
N ALA A 40 6.01 2.62 3.33
CA ALA A 40 6.50 1.66 2.35
C ALA A 40 7.52 0.69 2.95
N LYS A 41 8.44 1.18 3.79
CA LYS A 41 9.43 0.35 4.47
C LYS A 41 8.78 -0.62 5.47
N ASP A 42 7.86 -0.14 6.31
CA ASP A 42 7.12 -0.99 7.25
C ASP A 42 6.31 -2.08 6.53
N ALA A 43 5.68 -1.73 5.41
CA ALA A 43 4.98 -2.70 4.58
C ALA A 43 5.93 -3.73 3.96
N TRP A 44 7.07 -3.28 3.43
CA TRP A 44 8.09 -4.17 2.89
C TRP A 44 8.65 -5.13 3.94
N ASP A 45 8.97 -4.64 5.14
CA ASP A 45 9.48 -5.46 6.24
C ASP A 45 8.48 -6.57 6.59
N THR A 46 7.18 -6.29 6.50
CA THR A 46 6.12 -7.29 6.71
C THR A 46 6.07 -8.33 5.60
N LEU A 47 6.21 -7.92 4.33
CA LEU A 47 6.23 -8.84 3.18
C LEU A 47 7.50 -9.70 3.16
N ALA A 48 8.65 -9.09 3.42
CA ALA A 48 9.95 -9.76 3.45
C ALA A 48 9.99 -10.86 4.53
N ARG A 49 9.44 -10.59 5.73
CA ARG A 49 9.29 -11.62 6.78
C ARG A 49 8.42 -12.80 6.35
N GLN A 50 7.50 -12.58 5.42
CA GLN A 50 6.59 -13.62 4.89
C GLN A 50 7.12 -14.25 3.59
N ASN A 51 8.35 -13.92 3.15
CA ASN A 51 8.90 -14.30 1.84
C ASN A 51 7.95 -13.96 0.67
N GLN A 52 7.21 -12.86 0.78
CA GLN A 52 6.30 -12.39 -0.26
C GLN A 52 6.96 -11.33 -1.14
N SER A 53 6.72 -11.44 -2.45
CA SER A 53 7.10 -10.46 -3.45
C SER A 53 5.87 -9.88 -4.14
N ILE A 54 6.01 -8.67 -4.67
CA ILE A 54 4.96 -7.96 -5.39
C ILE A 54 4.92 -8.45 -6.83
N ILE A 55 3.71 -8.74 -7.31
CA ILE A 55 3.46 -9.00 -8.73
C ILE A 55 2.94 -7.71 -9.34
N LYS A 56 3.66 -7.21 -10.35
CA LYS A 56 3.29 -6.03 -11.13
C LYS A 56 3.19 -6.43 -12.59
N ASN A 57 2.03 -6.17 -13.21
CA ASN A 57 1.77 -6.50 -14.62
C ASN A 57 2.00 -7.99 -14.97
N GLY A 58 1.73 -8.90 -14.03
CA GLY A 58 1.94 -10.34 -14.22
C GLY A 58 3.37 -10.81 -13.98
N GLU A 59 4.31 -9.91 -13.67
CA GLU A 59 5.70 -10.24 -13.37
C GLU A 59 6.02 -10.03 -11.89
N VAL A 60 6.74 -10.98 -11.29
CA VAL A 60 7.22 -10.87 -9.92
C VAL A 60 8.41 -9.90 -9.88
N LEU A 61 8.29 -8.82 -9.11
CA LEU A 61 9.38 -7.88 -8.89
C LEU A 61 10.54 -8.58 -8.16
N GLN A 62 11.72 -8.54 -8.78
CA GLN A 62 12.92 -9.19 -8.28
C GLN A 62 13.72 -8.25 -7.39
N GLY A 63 14.00 -8.70 -6.16
CA GLY A 63 14.88 -8.00 -5.22
C GLY A 63 14.17 -6.95 -4.35
N ALA A 64 14.78 -6.66 -3.20
CA ALA A 64 14.20 -5.78 -2.19
C ALA A 64 13.98 -4.34 -2.70
N GLU A 65 14.93 -3.80 -3.48
CA GLU A 65 14.83 -2.43 -3.99
C GLU A 65 13.67 -2.24 -4.97
N ALA A 66 13.40 -3.22 -5.84
CA ALA A 66 12.29 -3.14 -6.78
C ALA A 66 10.93 -3.17 -6.06
N ASN A 67 10.79 -4.08 -5.08
CA ASN A 67 9.58 -4.19 -4.28
C ASN A 67 9.34 -2.95 -3.41
N LEU A 68 10.38 -2.46 -2.74
CA LEU A 68 10.32 -1.24 -1.94
C LEU A 68 10.03 -0.01 -2.81
N GLY A 69 10.61 0.06 -4.01
CA GLY A 69 10.34 1.12 -4.98
C GLY A 69 8.87 1.20 -5.37
N GLU A 70 8.23 0.06 -5.60
CA GLU A 70 6.80 -0.02 -5.89
C GLU A 70 5.94 0.42 -4.69
N LEU A 71 6.25 -0.05 -3.49
CA LEU A 71 5.53 0.36 -2.27
C LEU A 71 5.66 1.86 -2.01
N ARG A 72 6.85 2.44 -2.25
CA ARG A 72 7.07 3.89 -2.15
C ARG A 72 6.20 4.66 -3.13
N ALA A 73 6.08 4.19 -4.38
CA ALA A 73 5.24 4.83 -5.39
C ALA A 73 3.76 4.84 -4.93
N GLN A 74 3.25 3.71 -4.46
CA GLN A 74 1.87 3.60 -3.99
C GLN A 74 1.62 4.40 -2.70
N ALA A 75 2.57 4.42 -1.76
CA ALA A 75 2.46 5.21 -0.54
C ALA A 75 2.42 6.72 -0.84
N LYS A 76 3.22 7.19 -1.81
CA LYS A 76 3.20 8.59 -2.26
C LYS A 76 1.89 8.95 -2.93
N GLU A 77 1.36 8.07 -3.77
CA GLU A 77 0.04 8.25 -4.38
C GLU A 77 -1.06 8.37 -3.31
N LEU A 78 -1.05 7.47 -2.31
CA LEU A 78 -2.00 7.52 -1.20
C LEU A 78 -1.89 8.84 -0.41
N ALA A 79 -0.68 9.29 -0.10
CA ALA A 79 -0.46 10.56 0.60
C ALA A 79 -0.98 11.76 -0.20
N GLY A 80 -0.75 11.78 -1.52
CA GLY A 80 -1.28 12.80 -2.41
C GLY A 80 -2.81 12.83 -2.42
N LYS A 81 -3.46 11.66 -2.55
CA LYS A 81 -4.94 11.54 -2.48
C LYS A 81 -5.49 12.04 -1.14
N ARG A 82 -4.84 11.69 -0.01
CA ARG A 82 -5.25 12.16 1.33
C ARG A 82 -5.11 13.68 1.47
N LEU A 83 -4.03 14.28 0.96
CA LEU A 83 -3.85 15.73 0.96
C LEU A 83 -4.96 16.42 0.17
N THR A 84 -5.28 15.93 -1.02
CA THR A 84 -6.38 16.47 -1.84
C THR A 84 -7.74 16.33 -1.14
N LEU A 85 -7.99 15.23 -0.42
CA LEU A 85 -9.21 15.06 0.37
C LEU A 85 -9.29 16.06 1.54
N LEU A 86 -8.20 16.26 2.28
CA LEU A 86 -8.14 17.22 3.39
C LEU A 86 -8.30 18.67 2.92
N GLN A 87 -7.70 19.03 1.78
CA GLN A 87 -7.89 20.34 1.14
C GLN A 87 -9.35 20.57 0.72
N ARG A 88 -10.01 19.54 0.18
CA ARG A 88 -11.42 19.60 -0.19
C ARG A 88 -12.37 19.69 1.00
N LEU A 89 -11.97 19.15 2.15
CA LEU A 89 -12.75 19.19 3.39
C LEU A 89 -12.54 20.49 4.21
N GLN A 90 -11.76 21.47 3.70
CA GLN A 90 -11.45 22.74 4.38
C GLN A 90 -10.93 22.58 5.82
N VAL A 91 -10.09 21.57 6.09
CA VAL A 91 -9.44 21.37 7.41
C VAL A 91 -8.02 21.98 7.45
N ALA A 92 -7.60 22.71 6.43
CA ALA A 92 -6.36 23.50 6.47
C ALA A 92 -6.56 24.83 5.75
N ASP A 93 -6.49 25.93 6.52
CA ASP A 93 -6.12 27.28 6.06
C ASP A 93 -4.57 27.36 5.96
#